data_AF-A0AA49Q3N4-F1
#
_entry.id   AF-A0AA49Q3N4-F1
#
_cell.length_a   1.000
_cell.length_b   1.000
_cell.length_c   1.000
_cell.angle_alpha   90.00
_cell.angle_beta   90.00
_cell.angle_gamma   90.00
#
_symmetry.space_group_name_H-M   'P 1'
#
loop_
_entity.id
_entity.type
_entity.pdbx_description
1 polymer ?
#
loop_
_entity_poly.entity_id
_entity_poly.type
_entity_poly.pdbx_seq_one_letter_code
_entity_poly.pdbx_strand_id
1 'polypeptide(L)'
;MRLALACLLWAGGLGAQSPRLAGPSRADSLIAQGRLAAAEAALYAASDAKPRDPAARGALAAYLASRGRFSIALVLFDEAQRFGAAASRVNLARAAIRPYTRAAAAGPEVTLPWRGSPAPGLLGSITVRAREDSASSVQVQIDPNATGLVAGVGVAARLGLRRGDALPALWLGTRRLGDVPVRVDSALGVDDARLGLDLLWALEPLVDERAGTLTLGRRAPTASAAGATEIPWLLTFPGLQLVPRAGAPPLRIESAAGRALLEGRRWQIDTRRAVVRVER
;
A
#
# COMPACT_ATOMS: atom_id res chain seq x y z
N MET A 1 -16.07 6.60 5.89
CA MET A 1 -16.67 5.88 4.76
C MET A 1 -16.00 6.31 3.44
N ARG A 2 -14.76 5.85 3.17
CA ARG A 2 -13.97 6.17 1.96
C ARG A 2 -13.36 4.92 1.28
N LEU A 3 -13.91 3.74 1.59
CA LEU A 3 -13.65 2.49 0.86
C LEU A 3 -14.12 2.55 -0.60
N ALA A 4 -14.90 3.58 -0.93
CA ALA A 4 -15.58 3.73 -2.19
C ALA A 4 -14.68 4.26 -3.33
N LEU A 5 -13.44 4.74 -3.10
CA LEU A 5 -12.69 5.41 -4.16
C LEU A 5 -12.14 4.45 -5.24
N ALA A 6 -11.87 3.19 -4.91
CA ALA A 6 -11.36 2.22 -5.90
C ALA A 6 -12.45 1.71 -6.86
N CYS A 7 -13.71 1.61 -6.41
CA CYS A 7 -14.84 1.14 -7.22
C CYS A 7 -15.78 2.25 -7.73
N LEU A 8 -15.84 3.43 -7.08
CA LEU A 8 -16.60 4.59 -7.58
C LEU A 8 -16.07 5.14 -8.90
N LEU A 9 -14.82 4.82 -9.26
CA LEU A 9 -14.27 5.22 -10.55
C LEU A 9 -14.91 4.48 -11.73
N TRP A 10 -15.63 3.37 -11.52
CA TRP A 10 -16.04 2.49 -12.62
C TRP A 10 -17.55 2.39 -12.86
N ALA A 11 -18.40 3.01 -12.03
CA ALA A 11 -19.86 2.88 -12.11
C ALA A 11 -20.56 3.80 -13.13
N GLY A 12 -19.84 4.47 -14.04
CA GLY A 12 -20.43 5.45 -14.96
C GLY A 12 -20.36 5.02 -16.42
N GLY A 13 -21.44 4.43 -16.94
CA GLY A 13 -21.73 4.38 -18.36
C GLY A 13 -22.16 5.76 -18.88
N LEU A 14 -21.71 6.12 -20.08
CA LEU A 14 -21.99 7.40 -20.73
C LEU A 14 -23.48 7.50 -21.12
N GLY A 15 -24.18 8.45 -20.50
CA GLY A 15 -25.48 8.96 -20.89
C GLY A 15 -25.76 10.20 -20.05
N ALA A 16 -26.29 11.26 -20.66
CA ALA A 16 -26.57 12.56 -20.02
C ALA A 16 -27.68 12.46 -18.95
N GLN A 17 -27.37 11.79 -17.85
CA GLN A 17 -28.15 11.80 -16.61
C GLN A 17 -27.21 12.24 -15.50
N SER A 18 -27.67 13.18 -14.68
CA SER A 18 -27.01 13.61 -13.44
C SER A 18 -26.42 12.40 -12.72
N PRO A 19 -25.19 12.47 -12.17
CA PRO A 19 -24.53 11.32 -11.56
C PRO A 19 -25.38 10.83 -10.38
N ARG A 20 -26.27 9.87 -10.65
CA ARG A 20 -26.83 9.01 -9.62
C ARG A 20 -25.63 8.27 -9.06
N LEU A 21 -25.34 8.48 -7.78
CA LEU A 21 -24.41 7.62 -7.06
C LEU A 21 -24.96 6.20 -7.20
N ALA A 22 -24.42 5.42 -8.13
CA ALA A 22 -24.76 4.03 -8.28
C ALA A 22 -24.52 3.37 -6.92
N GLY A 23 -25.52 2.61 -6.44
CA GLY A 23 -25.39 1.87 -5.19
C GLY A 23 -24.14 0.97 -5.22
N PRO A 24 -23.60 0.59 -4.04
CA PRO A 24 -22.44 -0.29 -3.97
C PRO A 24 -22.72 -1.57 -4.76
N SER A 25 -21.75 -1.99 -5.59
CA SER A 25 -21.87 -3.25 -6.31
C SER A 25 -21.93 -4.44 -5.34
N ARG A 26 -22.34 -5.60 -5.84
CA ARG A 26 -22.29 -6.84 -5.04
C ARG A 26 -20.87 -7.10 -4.50
N ALA A 27 -19.84 -6.87 -5.33
CA ALA A 27 -18.45 -7.01 -4.92
C ALA A 27 -18.07 -6.02 -3.81
N ASP A 28 -18.50 -4.76 -3.92
CA ASP A 28 -18.24 -3.74 -2.88
C ASP A 28 -18.87 -4.12 -1.54
N SER A 29 -20.09 -4.64 -1.58
CA SER A 29 -20.79 -5.13 -0.39
C SER A 29 -20.06 -6.31 0.26
N LEU A 30 -19.53 -7.24 -0.55
CA LEU A 30 -18.75 -8.38 -0.07
C LEU A 30 -17.41 -7.95 0.52
N ILE A 31 -16.73 -6.97 -0.09
CA ILE A 31 -15.49 -6.38 0.44
C ILE A 31 -15.76 -5.67 1.77
N ALA A 32 -16.84 -4.89 1.86
CA ALA A 32 -17.24 -4.21 3.09
C ALA A 32 -17.56 -5.18 4.24
N GLN A 33 -17.90 -6.43 3.93
CA GLN A 33 -18.11 -7.52 4.88
C GLN A 33 -16.87 -8.41 5.06
N GLY A 34 -15.71 -8.06 4.50
CA GLY A 34 -14.50 -8.87 4.61
C GLY A 34 -14.57 -10.22 3.88
N ARG A 35 -15.55 -10.42 2.99
CA ARG A 35 -15.77 -11.67 2.23
C ARG A 35 -14.98 -11.66 0.92
N LEU A 36 -13.66 -11.55 1.02
CA LEU A 36 -12.78 -11.27 -0.14
C LEU A 36 -12.84 -12.35 -1.23
N ALA A 37 -12.85 -13.63 -0.86
CA ALA A 37 -12.95 -14.73 -1.83
C ALA A 37 -14.27 -14.67 -2.62
N ALA A 38 -15.38 -14.33 -1.97
CA ALA A 38 -16.66 -14.17 -2.63
C ALA A 38 -16.70 -12.91 -3.52
N ALA A 39 -16.04 -11.83 -3.10
CA ALA A 39 -15.91 -10.62 -3.91
C ALA A 39 -15.11 -10.90 -5.20
N GLU A 40 -13.99 -11.61 -5.08
CA GLU A 40 -13.17 -12.03 -6.21
C GLU A 40 -13.96 -12.87 -7.20
N ALA A 41 -14.65 -13.91 -6.72
CA ALA A 41 -15.48 -14.77 -7.56
C ALA A 41 -16.58 -13.98 -8.29
N ALA A 42 -17.22 -13.02 -7.61
CA ALA A 42 -18.24 -12.16 -8.22
C ALA A 42 -17.66 -11.26 -9.31
N LEU A 43 -16.44 -10.73 -9.13
CA LEU A 43 -15.77 -9.90 -10.13
C LEU A 43 -15.32 -10.69 -11.35
N TYR A 44 -14.78 -11.91 -11.16
CA TYR A 44 -14.48 -12.82 -12.25
C TYR A 44 -15.73 -13.17 -13.05
N ALA A 45 -16.81 -13.59 -12.37
CA ALA A 45 -18.07 -13.92 -13.03
C ALA A 45 -18.66 -12.73 -13.82
N ALA A 46 -18.55 -11.50 -13.29
CA ALA A 46 -18.99 -10.30 -14.00
C ALA A 46 -18.16 -10.03 -15.26
N SER A 47 -16.83 -10.19 -15.17
CA SER A 47 -15.92 -10.05 -16.31
C SER A 47 -16.15 -11.14 -17.36
N ASP A 48 -16.40 -12.38 -16.95
CA ASP A 48 -16.63 -13.52 -17.87
C ASP A 48 -17.98 -13.42 -18.57
N ALA A 49 -19.03 -12.96 -17.88
CA ALA A 49 -20.34 -12.76 -18.47
C ALA A 49 -20.34 -11.66 -19.55
N LYS A 50 -19.45 -10.67 -19.43
CA LYS A 50 -19.29 -9.58 -20.39
C LYS A 50 -17.81 -9.30 -20.66
N PRO A 51 -17.13 -10.12 -21.48
CA PRO A 51 -15.67 -10.05 -21.64
C PRO A 51 -15.13 -8.73 -22.19
N ARG A 52 -15.97 -7.93 -22.86
CA ARG A 52 -15.62 -6.62 -23.42
C ARG A 52 -16.30 -5.45 -22.69
N ASP A 53 -16.89 -5.67 -21.51
CA ASP A 53 -17.42 -4.57 -20.71
C ASP A 53 -16.27 -3.84 -20.00
N PRO A 54 -16.01 -2.55 -20.33
CA PRO A 54 -14.94 -1.80 -19.70
C PRO A 54 -15.12 -1.67 -18.18
N ALA A 55 -16.36 -1.59 -17.69
CA ALA A 55 -16.64 -1.43 -16.26
C ALA A 55 -16.28 -2.70 -15.48
N ALA A 56 -16.66 -3.87 -15.99
CA ALA A 56 -16.33 -5.15 -15.39
C ALA A 56 -14.81 -5.40 -15.36
N ARG A 57 -14.11 -5.11 -16.46
CA ARG A 57 -12.65 -5.23 -16.55
C ARG A 57 -11.93 -4.29 -15.58
N GLY A 58 -12.35 -3.04 -15.53
CA GLY A 58 -11.78 -2.04 -14.63
C GLY A 58 -12.02 -2.35 -13.14
N ALA A 59 -13.19 -2.87 -12.78
CA ALA A 59 -13.49 -3.29 -11.42
C ALA A 59 -12.64 -4.50 -10.97
N LEU A 60 -12.50 -5.51 -11.83
CA LEU A 60 -11.61 -6.65 -11.55
C LEU A 60 -10.14 -6.20 -11.45
N ALA A 61 -9.71 -5.30 -12.34
CA ALA A 61 -8.37 -4.71 -12.29
C ALA A 61 -8.09 -4.01 -10.95
N ALA A 62 -9.01 -3.15 -10.50
CA ALA A 62 -8.88 -2.43 -9.23
C ALA A 62 -8.83 -3.38 -8.03
N TYR A 63 -9.66 -4.42 -8.02
CA TYR A 63 -9.60 -5.44 -6.98
C TYR A 63 -8.27 -6.21 -6.99
N LEU A 64 -7.81 -6.69 -8.14
CA LEU A 64 -6.55 -7.41 -8.23
C LEU A 64 -5.35 -6.53 -7.85
N ALA A 65 -5.36 -5.24 -8.22
CA ALA A 65 -4.38 -4.27 -7.74
C ALA A 65 -4.43 -4.14 -6.21
N SER A 66 -5.62 -4.01 -5.63
CA SER A 66 -5.79 -3.94 -4.17
C SER A 66 -5.27 -5.18 -3.43
N ARG A 67 -5.09 -6.29 -4.15
CA ARG A 67 -4.53 -7.56 -3.66
C ARG A 67 -3.06 -7.75 -4.07
N GLY A 68 -2.37 -6.72 -4.55
CA GLY A 68 -0.96 -6.76 -4.94
C GLY A 68 -0.68 -7.42 -6.29
N ARG A 69 -1.70 -7.85 -7.04
CA ARG A 69 -1.56 -8.51 -8.35
C ARG A 69 -1.43 -7.48 -9.47
N PHE A 70 -0.42 -6.63 -9.38
CA PHE A 70 -0.31 -5.43 -10.22
C PHE A 70 -0.11 -5.72 -11.71
N SER A 71 0.67 -6.74 -12.08
CA SER A 71 0.89 -7.08 -13.49
C SER A 71 -0.41 -7.44 -14.21
N ILE A 72 -1.26 -8.25 -13.57
CA ILE A 72 -2.58 -8.62 -14.12
C ILE A 72 -3.51 -7.41 -14.13
N ALA A 73 -3.50 -6.61 -13.05
CA ALA A 73 -4.32 -5.41 -12.97
C ALA A 73 -3.99 -4.39 -14.07
N LEU A 74 -2.71 -4.17 -14.38
CA LEU A 74 -2.28 -3.28 -15.46
C LEU A 74 -2.83 -3.72 -16.82
N VAL A 75 -2.74 -5.02 -17.13
CA VAL A 75 -3.32 -5.59 -18.36
C VAL A 75 -4.82 -5.35 -18.42
N LEU A 76 -5.55 -5.63 -17.33
CA LEU A 76 -6.99 -5.41 -17.31
C LEU A 76 -7.37 -3.92 -17.40
N PHE A 77 -6.53 -3.01 -16.89
CA PHE A 77 -6.70 -1.57 -17.10
C PHE A 77 -6.46 -1.17 -18.58
N ASP A 78 -5.49 -1.76 -19.26
CA ASP A 78 -5.29 -1.59 -20.72
C ASP A 78 -6.50 -2.09 -21.51
N GLU A 79 -7.01 -3.27 -21.17
CA GLU A 79 -8.20 -3.84 -21.79
C GLU A 79 -9.44 -2.98 -21.55
N ALA A 80 -9.66 -2.54 -20.32
CA ALA A 80 -10.78 -1.66 -20.00
C ALA A 80 -10.73 -0.37 -20.82
N GLN A 81 -9.54 0.24 -20.97
CA GLN A 81 -9.38 1.41 -21.85
C GLN A 81 -9.68 1.08 -23.31
N ARG A 82 -9.17 -0.05 -23.82
CA ARG A 82 -9.44 -0.51 -25.19
C ARG A 82 -10.93 -0.77 -25.43
N PHE A 83 -11.67 -1.19 -24.41
CA PHE A 83 -13.10 -1.44 -24.48
C PHE A 83 -13.97 -0.21 -24.15
N GLY A 84 -13.38 0.98 -24.08
CA GLY A 84 -14.12 2.24 -23.99
C GLY A 84 -14.15 2.88 -22.60
N ALA A 85 -13.34 2.43 -21.65
CA ALA A 85 -13.16 3.16 -20.40
C ALA A 85 -12.50 4.52 -20.64
N ALA A 86 -12.90 5.54 -19.88
CA ALA A 86 -12.29 6.86 -19.97
C ALA A 86 -10.79 6.80 -19.61
N ALA A 87 -9.93 7.25 -20.53
CA ALA A 87 -8.47 7.23 -20.35
C ALA A 87 -8.02 7.96 -19.08
N SER A 88 -8.68 9.06 -18.70
CA SER A 88 -8.37 9.79 -17.47
C SER A 88 -8.53 8.94 -16.20
N ARG A 89 -9.58 8.11 -16.13
CA ARG A 89 -9.83 7.19 -15.00
C ARG A 89 -8.79 6.07 -14.96
N VAL A 90 -8.49 5.50 -16.12
CA VAL A 90 -7.47 4.45 -16.24
C VAL A 90 -6.09 4.98 -15.86
N ASN A 91 -5.72 6.17 -16.35
CA ASN A 91 -4.45 6.82 -15.99
C ASN A 91 -4.37 7.15 -14.50
N LEU A 92 -5.47 7.60 -13.90
CA LEU A 92 -5.53 7.83 -12.45
C LEU A 92 -5.30 6.52 -11.67
N ALA A 93 -5.94 5.43 -12.07
CA ALA A 93 -5.76 4.12 -11.43
C ALA A 93 -4.31 3.61 -11.57
N ARG A 94 -3.71 3.73 -12.75
CA ARG A 94 -2.29 3.37 -12.98
C ARG A 94 -1.35 4.23 -12.13
N ALA A 95 -1.60 5.53 -12.06
CA ALA A 95 -0.80 6.45 -11.25
C ALA A 95 -0.88 6.10 -9.75
N ALA A 96 -2.03 5.65 -9.26
CA ALA A 96 -2.23 5.25 -7.87
C ALA A 96 -1.45 3.98 -7.49
N ILE A 97 -1.32 3.01 -8.41
CA ILE A 97 -0.62 1.75 -8.13
C ILE A 97 0.89 1.81 -8.43
N ARG A 98 1.32 2.74 -9.30
CA ARG A 98 2.72 2.89 -9.74
C ARG A 98 3.76 2.86 -8.60
N PRO A 99 3.53 3.48 -7.42
CA PRO A 99 4.49 3.41 -6.33
C PRO A 99 4.74 1.98 -5.82
N TYR A 100 3.72 1.11 -5.88
CA TYR A 100 3.78 -0.28 -5.42
C TYR A 100 4.30 -1.27 -6.47
N THR A 101 4.34 -0.87 -7.75
CA THR A 101 4.89 -1.70 -8.83
C THR A 101 6.41 -1.62 -8.93
N ARG A 102 7.04 -0.80 -8.08
CA ARG A 102 8.48 -0.59 -8.10
C ARG A 102 9.21 -1.86 -7.70
N ALA A 103 10.21 -2.26 -8.48
CA ALA A 103 11.16 -3.27 -8.04
C ALA A 103 12.13 -2.68 -7.01
N ALA A 104 12.35 -3.39 -5.90
CA ALA A 104 13.47 -3.11 -5.02
C ALA A 104 14.77 -3.53 -5.70
N ALA A 105 15.82 -2.72 -5.54
CA ALA A 105 17.16 -3.10 -5.98
C ALA A 105 17.61 -4.39 -5.26
N ALA A 106 18.31 -5.26 -5.97
CA ALA A 106 18.94 -6.43 -5.37
C ALA A 106 19.97 -6.01 -4.31
N GLY A 107 20.23 -6.88 -3.33
CA GLY A 107 21.18 -6.61 -2.25
C GLY A 107 20.98 -7.54 -1.05
N PRO A 108 21.81 -7.40 0.00
CA PRO A 108 21.74 -8.22 1.21
C PRO A 108 20.58 -7.83 2.13
N GLU A 109 20.06 -8.76 2.91
CA GLU A 109 19.11 -8.44 4.00
C GLU A 109 19.74 -7.38 4.93
N VAL A 110 18.95 -6.39 5.36
CA VAL A 110 19.36 -5.39 6.36
C VAL A 110 18.38 -5.42 7.51
N THR A 111 18.88 -5.29 8.74
CA THR A 111 18.06 -5.12 9.94
C THR A 111 18.32 -3.74 10.52
N LEU A 112 17.23 -3.02 10.79
CA LEU A 112 17.23 -1.65 11.27
C LEU A 112 16.54 -1.60 12.64
N PRO A 113 16.93 -0.67 13.53
CA PRO A 113 16.14 -0.36 14.70
C PRO A 113 14.73 0.10 14.30
N TRP A 114 13.73 -0.48 14.96
CA TRP A 114 12.32 -0.14 14.82
C TRP A 114 11.81 0.38 16.15
N ARG A 115 11.04 1.47 16.11
CA ARG A 115 10.28 1.95 17.27
C ARG A 115 8.81 2.06 16.90
N GLY A 116 7.95 1.28 17.55
CA GLY A 116 6.50 1.42 17.40
C GLY A 116 6.04 2.85 17.69
N SER A 117 5.05 3.34 16.94
CA SER A 117 4.57 4.71 17.09
C SER A 117 3.31 4.72 17.94
N PRO A 118 3.24 5.48 19.05
CA PRO A 118 2.00 5.64 19.80
C PRO A 118 1.00 6.52 19.05
N ALA A 119 1.49 7.38 18.14
CA ALA A 119 0.70 8.38 17.42
C ALA A 119 -0.38 7.72 16.53
N PRO A 120 -1.63 8.22 16.56
CA PRO A 120 -2.69 7.73 15.69
C PRO A 120 -2.30 7.86 14.22
N GLY A 121 -2.56 6.82 13.43
CA GLY A 121 -2.32 6.85 11.99
C GLY A 121 -0.90 6.46 11.55
N LEU A 122 0.01 6.18 12.49
CA LEU A 122 1.38 5.78 12.21
C LEU A 122 1.66 4.37 12.73
N LEU A 123 2.56 3.64 12.06
CA LEU A 123 2.94 2.28 12.47
C LEU A 123 4.16 2.28 13.39
N GLY A 124 5.16 3.07 13.05
CA GLY A 124 6.44 3.10 13.76
C GLY A 124 7.40 4.07 13.13
N SER A 125 8.65 4.01 13.52
CA SER A 125 9.69 4.88 13.00
C SER A 125 11.00 4.14 12.81
N ILE A 126 11.75 4.61 11.82
CA ILE A 126 13.08 4.13 11.45
C ILE A 126 13.96 5.34 11.11
N THR A 127 15.25 5.09 11.00
CA THR A 127 16.22 6.11 10.60
C THR A 127 16.62 5.91 9.14
N VAL A 128 16.69 7.00 8.38
CA VAL A 128 17.09 7.03 6.96
C VAL A 128 18.20 8.04 6.71
N ARG A 129 18.88 7.90 5.57
CA ARG A 129 19.93 8.83 5.12
C ARG A 129 19.77 9.15 3.64
N ALA A 130 20.09 10.38 3.23
CA ALA A 130 20.11 10.76 1.81
C ALA A 130 21.35 10.24 1.05
N ARG A 131 22.44 9.95 1.77
CA ARG A 131 23.70 9.41 1.20
C ARG A 131 24.24 8.31 2.10
N GLU A 132 24.98 7.38 1.52
CA GLU A 132 25.55 6.21 2.21
C GLU A 132 26.52 6.63 3.32
N ASP A 133 27.40 7.57 3.04
CA ASP A 133 28.45 8.02 3.97
C ASP A 133 28.03 9.23 4.81
N SER A 134 26.73 9.61 4.78
CA SER A 134 26.28 10.75 5.57
C SER A 134 26.20 10.38 7.04
N ALA A 135 26.85 11.21 7.89
CA ALA A 135 26.61 11.21 9.33
C ALA A 135 25.20 11.75 9.67
N SER A 136 24.62 12.57 8.79
CA SER A 136 23.28 13.13 8.97
C SER A 136 22.22 12.08 8.66
N SER A 137 21.53 11.65 9.72
CA SER A 137 20.40 10.75 9.62
C SER A 137 19.12 11.44 10.09
N VAL A 138 18.00 11.00 9.55
CA VAL A 138 16.68 11.54 9.89
C VAL A 138 15.78 10.41 10.32
N GLN A 139 15.09 10.59 11.45
CA GLN A 139 14.03 9.69 11.85
C GLN A 139 12.78 9.98 11.02
N VAL A 140 12.19 8.94 10.43
CA VAL A 140 10.95 9.03 9.65
C VAL A 140 9.90 8.13 10.28
N GLN A 141 8.66 8.60 10.28
CA GLN A 141 7.50 7.83 10.70
C GLN A 141 6.94 7.03 9.53
N ILE A 142 6.58 5.77 9.74
CA ILE A 142 5.91 4.94 8.73
C ILE A 142 4.43 5.28 8.73
N ASP A 143 3.98 5.90 7.64
CA ASP A 143 2.58 6.29 7.41
C ASP A 143 2.03 5.50 6.22
N PRO A 144 1.12 4.53 6.45
CA PRO A 144 0.50 3.77 5.36
C PRO A 144 -0.24 4.65 4.35
N ASN A 145 -0.67 5.84 4.76
CA ASN A 145 -1.41 6.79 3.94
C ASN A 145 -0.50 7.82 3.23
N ALA A 146 0.81 7.76 3.45
CA ALA A 146 1.78 8.49 2.65
C ALA A 146 2.18 7.68 1.40
N THR A 147 2.58 8.40 0.36
CA THR A 147 3.22 7.84 -0.83
C THR A 147 4.60 8.46 -0.95
N GLY A 148 5.64 7.65 -1.11
CA GLY A 148 7.02 8.12 -1.14
C GLY A 148 7.47 8.69 0.20
N LEU A 149 8.35 9.69 0.16
CA LEU A 149 8.81 10.42 1.34
C LEU A 149 8.11 11.79 1.41
N VAL A 150 7.38 12.05 2.49
CA VAL A 150 6.80 13.36 2.78
C VAL A 150 7.61 14.01 3.89
N ALA A 151 8.25 15.14 3.62
CA ALA A 151 9.13 15.81 4.57
C ALA A 151 8.60 17.20 4.96
N GLY A 152 8.68 17.53 6.25
CA GLY A 152 8.60 18.89 6.74
C GLY A 152 9.80 19.71 6.26
N VAL A 153 9.70 21.04 6.36
CA VAL A 153 10.68 21.97 5.77
C VAL A 153 12.10 21.81 6.33
N GLY A 154 12.26 21.49 7.61
CA GLY A 154 13.57 21.29 8.24
C GLY A 154 14.22 19.96 7.83
N VAL A 155 13.44 18.88 7.74
CA VAL A 155 13.92 17.61 7.18
C VAL A 155 14.29 17.77 5.71
N ALA A 156 13.47 18.49 4.92
CA ALA A 156 13.74 18.74 3.52
C ALA A 156 15.10 19.44 3.33
N ALA A 157 15.40 20.46 4.14
CA ALA A 157 16.69 21.14 4.13
C ALA A 157 17.85 20.19 4.48
N ARG A 158 17.71 19.36 5.53
CA ARG A 158 18.73 18.39 5.95
C ARG A 158 19.02 17.31 4.91
N LEU A 159 18.00 16.89 4.17
CA LEU A 159 18.13 15.91 3.09
C LEU A 159 18.49 16.54 1.73
N GLY A 160 18.63 17.88 1.67
CA GLY A 160 18.95 18.61 0.44
C GLY A 160 17.84 18.56 -0.62
N LEU A 161 16.58 18.40 -0.21
CA LEU A 161 15.43 18.26 -1.09
C LEU A 161 14.96 19.62 -1.60
N ARG A 162 14.74 19.77 -2.91
CA ARG A 162 14.01 20.91 -3.48
C ARG A 162 12.57 20.51 -3.82
N ARG A 163 11.71 21.52 -3.95
CA ARG A 163 10.29 21.32 -4.25
C ARG A 163 10.13 20.72 -5.65
N GLY A 164 9.53 19.53 -5.73
CA GLY A 164 9.30 18.82 -7.00
C GLY A 164 10.37 17.78 -7.35
N ASP A 165 11.40 17.62 -6.52
CA ASP A 165 12.46 16.64 -6.76
C ASP A 165 12.02 15.21 -6.42
N ALA A 166 12.55 14.25 -7.18
CA ALA A 166 12.74 12.89 -6.66
C ALA A 166 14.11 12.83 -5.99
N LEU A 167 14.21 12.15 -4.86
CA LEU A 167 15.49 11.90 -4.22
C LEU A 167 16.20 10.77 -4.99
N PRO A 168 17.43 10.97 -5.51
CA PRO A 168 18.10 9.97 -6.34
C PRO A 168 18.46 8.70 -5.56
N ALA A 169 18.58 8.80 -4.24
CA ALA A 169 18.82 7.68 -3.35
C ALA A 169 18.30 7.97 -1.93
N LEU A 170 17.59 7.02 -1.34
CA LEU A 170 17.31 6.97 0.10
C LEU A 170 17.94 5.70 0.67
N TRP A 171 18.67 5.84 1.76
CA TRP A 171 19.36 4.74 2.42
C TRP A 171 18.62 4.33 3.69
N LEU A 172 18.28 3.04 3.75
CA LEU A 172 17.67 2.31 4.85
C LEU A 172 18.75 1.37 5.43
N GLY A 173 19.59 1.88 6.33
CA GLY A 173 20.86 1.23 6.68
C GLY A 173 21.78 1.12 5.46
N THR A 174 22.10 -0.12 5.05
CA THR A 174 22.87 -0.44 3.84
C THR A 174 22.00 -0.65 2.59
N ARG A 175 20.67 -0.61 2.71
CA ARG A 175 19.76 -0.72 1.56
C ARG A 175 19.54 0.62 0.90
N ARG A 176 19.78 0.67 -0.41
CA ARG A 176 19.48 1.83 -1.25
C ARG A 176 18.13 1.67 -1.95
N LEU A 177 17.28 2.69 -1.82
CA LEU A 177 16.14 2.94 -2.69
C LEU A 177 16.51 4.03 -3.68
N GLY A 178 16.48 3.77 -4.99
CA GLY A 178 16.66 4.80 -6.02
C GLY A 178 15.44 5.73 -6.11
N ASP A 179 15.46 6.74 -6.97
CA ASP A 179 14.33 7.59 -7.45
C ASP A 179 13.12 7.65 -6.51
N VAL A 180 13.34 8.09 -5.27
CA VAL A 180 12.30 8.11 -4.25
C VAL A 180 11.42 9.34 -4.51
N PRO A 181 10.11 9.18 -4.73
CA PRO A 181 9.22 10.32 -4.85
C PRO A 181 9.23 11.11 -3.55
N VAL A 182 9.45 12.43 -3.64
CA VAL A 182 9.47 13.30 -2.46
C VAL A 182 8.41 14.38 -2.59
N ARG A 183 7.77 14.69 -1.47
CA ARG A 183 6.90 15.85 -1.32
C ARG A 183 7.30 16.63 -0.07
N VAL A 184 7.56 17.92 -0.24
CA VAL A 184 7.71 18.83 0.91
C VAL A 184 6.33 19.30 1.33
N ASP A 185 5.99 19.12 2.60
CA ASP A 185 4.68 19.45 3.16
C ASP A 185 4.86 20.38 4.36
N SER A 186 4.49 21.65 4.19
CA SER A 186 4.58 22.66 5.25
C SER A 186 3.54 22.47 6.36
N ALA A 187 2.55 21.59 6.18
CA ALA A 187 1.62 21.23 7.24
C ALA A 187 2.20 20.18 8.21
N LEU A 188 3.31 19.53 7.86
CA LEU A 188 4.06 18.70 8.80
C LEU A 188 4.91 19.57 9.72
N GLY A 189 5.19 19.07 10.93
CA GLY A 189 6.16 19.69 11.82
C GLY A 189 7.51 19.88 11.12
N VAL A 190 8.26 20.91 11.52
CA VAL A 190 9.52 21.28 10.86
C VAL A 190 10.49 20.10 10.75
N ASP A 191 10.56 19.29 11.80
CA ASP A 191 11.43 18.12 11.89
C ASP A 191 10.73 16.77 11.64
N ASP A 192 9.48 16.81 11.18
CA ASP A 192 8.71 15.61 10.88
C ASP A 192 8.98 15.13 9.45
N ALA A 193 9.04 13.81 9.29
CA ALA A 193 8.98 13.17 8.00
C ALA A 193 8.22 11.86 8.05
N ARG A 194 7.54 11.55 6.97
CA ARG A 194 6.72 10.35 6.80
C ARG A 194 7.19 9.55 5.60
N LEU A 195 7.38 8.26 5.81
CA LEU A 195 7.74 7.31 4.79
C LEU A 195 6.53 6.42 4.49
N GLY A 196 6.10 6.45 3.24
CA GLY A 196 4.99 5.66 2.75
C GLY A 196 5.30 4.16 2.74
N LEU A 197 4.27 3.34 2.95
CA LEU A 197 4.40 1.89 2.91
C LEU A 197 4.81 1.38 1.52
N ASP A 198 4.52 2.14 0.46
CA ASP A 198 4.92 1.87 -0.93
C ASP A 198 6.44 1.73 -1.08
N LEU A 199 7.23 2.49 -0.32
CA LEU A 199 8.70 2.42 -0.38
C LEU A 199 9.26 1.17 0.29
N LEU A 200 8.55 0.61 1.27
CA LEU A 200 8.93 -0.64 1.92
C LEU A 200 8.35 -1.87 1.20
N TRP A 201 7.29 -1.69 0.42
CA TRP A 201 6.49 -2.76 -0.18
C TRP A 201 7.31 -3.82 -0.89
N ALA A 202 8.23 -3.40 -1.76
CA ALA A 202 9.04 -4.29 -2.59
C ALA A 202 10.16 -5.00 -1.81
N LEU A 203 10.42 -4.58 -0.58
CA LEU A 203 11.42 -5.14 0.33
C LEU A 203 10.86 -6.22 1.27
N GLU A 204 9.59 -6.59 1.14
CA GLU A 204 8.90 -7.63 1.94
C GLU A 204 9.16 -7.45 3.46
N PRO A 205 8.77 -6.30 4.04
CA PRO A 205 9.20 -5.89 5.38
C PRO A 205 8.74 -6.87 6.45
N LEU A 206 9.66 -7.23 7.33
CA LEU A 206 9.44 -8.03 8.52
C LEU A 206 9.70 -7.15 9.74
N VAL A 207 8.66 -6.87 10.52
CA VAL A 207 8.77 -6.11 11.77
C VAL A 207 8.73 -7.10 12.93
N ASP A 208 9.68 -6.98 13.85
CA ASP A 208 9.64 -7.63 15.16
C ASP A 208 9.54 -6.54 16.22
N GLU A 209 8.33 -6.31 16.73
CA GLU A 209 8.09 -5.28 17.72
C GLU A 209 8.67 -5.62 19.09
N ARG A 210 8.82 -6.91 19.42
CA ARG A 210 9.42 -7.35 20.69
C ARG A 210 10.92 -7.09 20.68
N ALA A 211 11.58 -7.41 19.56
CA ALA A 211 12.99 -7.15 19.37
C ALA A 211 13.29 -5.68 19.02
N GLY A 212 12.28 -4.89 18.67
CA GLY A 212 12.46 -3.51 18.20
C GLY A 212 13.24 -3.46 16.89
N THR A 213 12.96 -4.36 15.95
CA THR A 213 13.67 -4.43 14.66
C THR A 213 12.75 -4.44 13.44
N LEU A 214 13.26 -3.88 12.34
CA LEU A 214 12.69 -3.99 11.00
C LEU A 214 13.74 -4.63 10.10
N THR A 215 13.43 -5.78 9.55
CA THR A 215 14.26 -6.48 8.57
C THR A 215 13.71 -6.24 7.16
N LEU A 216 14.60 -5.85 6.24
CA LEU A 216 14.28 -5.53 4.86
C LEU A 216 15.12 -6.38 3.90
N GLY A 217 14.45 -7.01 2.95
CA GLY A 217 15.05 -7.90 1.95
C GLY A 217 14.07 -9.00 1.58
N ARG A 218 14.12 -9.45 0.33
CA ARG A 218 13.33 -10.61 -0.12
C ARG A 218 13.83 -11.86 0.60
N ARG A 219 13.23 -12.16 1.74
CA ARG A 219 13.46 -13.40 2.47
C ARG A 219 12.68 -14.50 1.76
N ALA A 220 13.27 -15.69 1.60
CA ALA A 220 12.44 -16.86 1.39
C ALA A 220 11.44 -16.92 2.55
N PRO A 221 10.14 -17.17 2.30
CA PRO A 221 9.16 -17.27 3.38
C PRO A 221 9.74 -18.23 4.42
N THR A 222 10.00 -17.73 5.62
CA THR A 222 10.39 -18.61 6.73
C THR A 222 9.31 -19.68 6.81
N ALA A 223 9.74 -20.95 6.83
CA ALA A 223 8.84 -22.08 7.00
C ALA A 223 7.85 -21.70 8.10
N SER A 224 6.55 -21.75 7.76
CA SER A 224 5.47 -21.25 8.61
C SER A 224 5.78 -21.59 10.06
N ALA A 225 6.15 -20.59 10.85
CA ALA A 225 6.34 -20.79 12.28
C ALA A 225 5.01 -21.35 12.77
N ALA A 226 5.02 -22.58 13.29
CA ALA A 226 3.80 -23.28 13.66
C ALA A 226 2.95 -22.37 14.55
N GLY A 227 1.77 -21.97 14.08
CA GLY A 227 0.89 -21.03 14.79
C GLY A 227 0.86 -19.58 14.27
N ALA A 228 1.57 -19.23 13.20
CA ALA A 228 1.43 -17.91 12.55
C ALA A 228 0.01 -17.71 11.99
N THR A 229 -0.59 -16.55 12.29
CA THR A 229 -1.91 -16.17 11.79
C THR A 229 -1.76 -15.41 10.49
N GLU A 230 -2.47 -15.82 9.44
CA GLU A 230 -2.52 -15.09 8.16
C GLU A 230 -3.74 -14.17 8.12
N ILE A 231 -3.49 -12.87 8.00
CA ILE A 231 -4.53 -11.83 7.94
C ILE A 231 -4.57 -11.28 6.52
N PRO A 232 -5.62 -11.56 5.72
CA PRO A 232 -5.77 -10.97 4.39
C PRO A 232 -5.76 -9.45 4.44
N TRP A 233 -5.21 -8.80 3.40
CA TRP A 233 -5.22 -7.33 3.31
C TRP A 233 -5.76 -6.78 1.99
N LEU A 234 -6.11 -5.50 1.98
CA LEU A 234 -6.47 -4.71 0.80
C LEU A 234 -5.68 -3.39 0.80
N LEU A 235 -5.03 -3.06 -0.31
CA LEU A 235 -4.46 -1.73 -0.53
C LEU A 235 -5.57 -0.74 -0.91
N THR A 236 -5.50 0.47 -0.34
CA THR A 236 -6.46 1.56 -0.60
C THR A 236 -5.87 2.73 -1.39
N PHE A 237 -4.58 2.66 -1.77
CA PHE A 237 -3.84 3.61 -2.61
C PHE A 237 -4.09 5.11 -2.28
N PRO A 238 -3.44 5.67 -1.24
CA PRO A 238 -2.57 5.01 -0.28
C PRO A 238 -3.37 4.35 0.86
N GLY A 239 -2.68 3.62 1.73
CA GLY A 239 -3.24 2.92 2.86
C GLY A 239 -3.36 1.41 2.66
N LEU A 240 -3.55 0.73 3.77
CA LEU A 240 -3.73 -0.72 3.83
C LEU A 240 -4.79 -1.06 4.86
N GLN A 241 -5.67 -1.98 4.50
CA GLN A 241 -6.69 -2.53 5.37
C GLN A 241 -6.43 -4.00 5.64
N LEU A 242 -6.62 -4.42 6.87
CA LEU A 242 -6.57 -5.79 7.35
C LEU A 242 -8.00 -6.34 7.42
N VAL A 243 -8.16 -7.60 7.02
CA VAL A 243 -9.43 -8.33 7.08
C VAL A 243 -9.26 -9.51 8.04
N PRO A 244 -9.33 -9.27 9.36
CA PRO A 244 -8.99 -10.28 10.36
C PRO A 244 -9.98 -11.45 10.38
N ARG A 245 -11.23 -11.24 9.97
CA ARG A 245 -12.28 -12.27 9.93
C ARG A 245 -13.20 -12.04 8.75
N ALA A 246 -13.55 -13.12 8.05
CA ALA A 246 -14.61 -13.08 7.05
C ALA A 246 -15.96 -12.75 7.73
N GLY A 247 -16.75 -11.88 7.12
CA GLY A 247 -18.00 -11.37 7.70
C GLY A 247 -17.84 -10.11 8.56
N ALA A 248 -16.60 -9.68 8.85
CA ALA A 248 -16.32 -8.46 9.58
C ALA A 248 -15.79 -7.36 8.64
N PRO A 249 -16.05 -6.07 8.93
CA PRO A 249 -15.54 -4.98 8.11
C PRO A 249 -14.01 -4.90 8.16
N PRO A 250 -13.34 -4.55 7.03
CA PRO A 250 -11.91 -4.30 7.02
C PRO A 250 -11.49 -3.19 7.99
N LEU A 251 -10.34 -3.35 8.62
CA LEU A 251 -9.74 -2.41 9.57
C LEU A 251 -8.55 -1.73 8.91
N ARG A 252 -8.42 -0.41 8.99
CA ARG A 252 -7.18 0.27 8.58
C ARG A 252 -6.01 -0.20 9.46
N ILE A 253 -4.87 -0.55 8.87
CA ILE A 253 -3.72 -1.10 9.62
C ILE A 253 -3.25 -0.14 10.72
N GLU A 254 -3.32 1.16 10.48
CA GLU A 254 -2.93 2.24 11.38
C GLU A 254 -4.03 2.66 12.38
N SER A 255 -5.21 2.06 12.30
CA SER A 255 -6.25 2.26 13.33
C SER A 255 -5.84 1.59 14.64
N ALA A 256 -6.44 2.01 15.77
CA ALA A 256 -6.18 1.36 17.06
C ALA A 256 -6.44 -0.16 17.01
N ALA A 257 -7.55 -0.58 16.40
CA ALA A 257 -7.88 -2.00 16.23
C ALA A 257 -6.93 -2.72 15.27
N GLY A 258 -6.48 -2.06 14.20
CA GLY A 258 -5.49 -2.61 13.26
C GLY A 258 -4.12 -2.82 13.92
N ARG A 259 -3.63 -1.82 14.67
CA ARG A 259 -2.37 -1.91 15.41
C ARG A 259 -2.44 -2.96 16.52
N ALA A 260 -3.55 -3.08 17.23
CA ALA A 260 -3.73 -4.12 18.25
C ALA A 260 -3.60 -5.56 17.71
N LEU A 261 -3.75 -5.79 16.39
CA LEU A 261 -3.50 -7.10 15.78
C LEU A 261 -2.00 -7.40 15.64
N LEU A 262 -1.17 -6.37 15.58
CA LEU A 262 0.27 -6.42 15.30
C LEU A 262 1.13 -6.14 16.53
N GLU A 263 0.57 -5.41 17.50
CA GLU A 263 1.27 -4.87 18.66
C GLU A 263 1.99 -5.96 19.46
N GLY A 264 3.29 -5.73 19.70
CA GLY A 264 4.12 -6.64 20.49
C GLY A 264 4.29 -8.01 19.84
N ARG A 265 4.14 -8.12 18.52
CA ARG A 265 4.33 -9.35 17.73
C ARG A 265 5.32 -9.13 16.61
N ARG A 266 5.77 -10.26 16.05
CA ARG A 266 6.52 -10.27 14.80
C ARG A 266 5.57 -10.47 13.64
N TRP A 267 5.64 -9.61 12.63
CA TRP A 267 4.74 -9.65 11.48
C TRP A 267 5.43 -9.30 10.17
N GLN A 268 4.96 -9.93 9.08
CA GLN A 268 5.51 -9.76 7.73
C GLN A 268 4.40 -9.50 6.72
N ILE A 269 4.62 -8.54 5.82
CA ILE A 269 3.74 -8.34 4.67
C ILE A 269 4.16 -9.30 3.55
N ASP A 270 3.32 -10.31 3.29
CA ASP A 270 3.47 -11.21 2.14
C ASP A 270 2.67 -10.65 0.96
N THR A 271 3.40 -10.01 0.05
CA THR A 271 2.82 -9.35 -1.12
C THR A 271 2.27 -10.33 -2.15
N ARG A 272 2.77 -11.57 -2.17
CA ARG A 272 2.40 -12.59 -3.15
C ARG A 272 1.09 -13.28 -2.78
N ARG A 273 0.89 -13.54 -1.49
CA ARG A 273 -0.31 -14.19 -0.96
C ARG A 273 -1.40 -13.20 -0.54
N ALA A 274 -1.10 -11.90 -0.55
CA ALA A 274 -1.98 -10.85 -0.09
C ALA A 274 -2.45 -11.04 1.36
N VAL A 275 -1.49 -11.41 2.22
CA VAL A 275 -1.68 -11.59 3.67
C VAL A 275 -0.58 -10.89 4.47
N VAL A 276 -0.90 -10.48 5.69
CA VAL A 276 0.07 -10.19 6.74
C VAL A 276 0.18 -11.44 7.59
N ARG A 277 1.40 -11.99 7.72
CA ARG A 277 1.67 -13.10 8.62
C ARG A 277 2.04 -12.54 9.98
N VAL A 278 1.40 -13.00 11.04
CA VAL A 278 1.63 -12.55 12.41
C VAL A 278 1.98 -13.74 13.29
N GLU A 279 3.19 -13.75 13.86
CA GLU A 279 3.64 -14.75 14.81
C GLU A 279 3.02 -14.48 16.21
N ARG A 280 2.73 -15.54 16.96
CA ARG A 280 2.11 -15.43 18.30
C ARG A 280 3.10 -15.02 19.38
#